data_AF-U9TT43-F1
#
_entry.id   AF-U9TT43-F1
#
_cell.length_a   1.000
_cell.length_b   1.000
_cell.length_c   1.000
_cell.angle_alpha   90.00
_cell.angle_beta   90.00
_cell.angle_gamma   90.00
#
_symmetry.space_group_name_H-M   'P 1'
#
loop_
_entity.id
_entity.type
_entity.pdbx_description
1 polymer ?
#
loop_
_entity_poly.entity_id
_entity_poly.type
_entity_poly.pdbx_seq_one_letter_code
_entity_poly.pdbx_strand_id
1 'polypeptide(L)'
;MEVTGMAKTISPKQILRARLSKNSKKDLIYTIFNKACELAYYSDMHKQFEFQKQTILAEELLTKDEKSEAIKILTASYDKSKLIDNSGTRRVCENCN
;
A
#
# COMPACT_ATOMS: atom_id res chain seq x y z
N MET A 1 39.72 -22.77 -14.81
CA MET A 1 38.61 -22.02 -15.42
C MET A 1 37.45 -22.04 -14.44
N GLU A 2 37.26 -20.97 -13.69
CA GLU A 2 36.10 -20.83 -12.82
C GLU A 2 34.90 -20.44 -13.69
N VAL A 3 33.93 -21.34 -13.83
CA VAL A 3 32.61 -21.01 -14.38
C VAL A 3 31.73 -20.51 -13.24
N THR A 4 31.96 -19.27 -12.79
CA THR A 4 31.07 -18.58 -11.86
C THR A 4 29.88 -17.97 -12.60
N GLY A 5 29.06 -18.84 -13.19
CA GLY A 5 27.74 -18.49 -13.70
C GLY A 5 26.69 -18.87 -12.67
N MET A 6 26.53 -18.10 -11.58
CA MET A 6 25.32 -18.22 -10.77
C MET A 6 24.14 -17.75 -11.63
N ALA A 7 23.46 -18.69 -12.30
CA ALA A 7 22.17 -18.43 -12.90
C ALA A 7 21.26 -17.92 -11.76
N LYS A 8 20.93 -16.62 -11.77
CA LYS A 8 19.99 -16.04 -10.81
C LYS A 8 18.66 -16.76 -11.00
N THR A 9 18.35 -17.70 -10.11
CA THR A 9 17.07 -18.39 -10.08
C THR A 9 15.99 -17.37 -9.72
N ILE A 10 15.11 -17.10 -10.68
CA ILE A 10 13.99 -16.17 -10.49
C ILE A 10 13.05 -16.76 -9.45
N SER A 11 12.77 -16.03 -8.36
CA SER A 11 11.92 -16.55 -7.28
C SER A 11 10.46 -16.74 -7.75
N PRO A 12 9.69 -17.67 -7.16
CA PRO A 12 8.26 -17.83 -7.48
C PRO A 12 7.47 -16.52 -7.39
N LYS A 13 7.86 -15.63 -6.46
CA LYS A 13 7.31 -14.27 -6.30
C LYS A 13 7.64 -13.37 -7.50
N GLN A 14 8.88 -13.40 -8.01
CA GLN A 14 9.28 -12.67 -9.21
C GLN A 14 8.56 -13.19 -10.48
N ILE A 15 8.31 -14.50 -10.57
CA ILE A 15 7.50 -15.09 -11.66
C ILE A 15 6.04 -14.64 -11.58
N LEU A 16 5.46 -14.61 -10.37
CA LEU A 16 4.09 -14.13 -10.14
C LEU A 16 3.95 -12.66 -10.55
N ARG A 17 4.93 -11.81 -10.20
CA ARG A 17 4.98 -10.41 -10.65
C ARG A 17 4.99 -10.29 -12.17
N ALA A 18 5.82 -11.08 -12.87
CA ALA A 18 5.88 -11.08 -14.33
C ALA A 18 4.56 -11.51 -14.99
N ARG A 19 3.80 -12.43 -14.36
CA ARG A 19 2.43 -12.79 -14.80
C ARG A 19 1.43 -11.66 -14.57
N LEU A 20 1.49 -10.99 -13.42
CA LEU A 20 0.60 -9.86 -13.08
C LEU A 20 0.90 -8.60 -13.90
N SER A 21 2.14 -8.43 -14.38
CA SER A 21 2.57 -7.36 -15.30
C SER A 21 1.87 -7.38 -16.67
N LYS A 22 1.04 -8.39 -16.98
CA LYS A 22 0.13 -8.35 -18.14
C LYS A 22 -1.07 -7.40 -17.91
N ASN A 23 -1.38 -7.07 -16.65
CA ASN A 23 -2.31 -6.01 -16.27
C ASN A 23 -1.53 -4.72 -15.95
N SER A 24 -2.17 -3.56 -16.05
CA SER A 24 -1.50 -2.27 -15.88
C SER A 24 -0.93 -2.13 -14.45
N LYS A 25 0.15 -1.36 -14.27
CA LYS A 25 0.75 -1.11 -12.93
C LYS A 25 -0.29 -0.69 -11.87
N LYS A 26 -1.32 0.05 -12.31
CA LYS A 26 -2.44 0.50 -11.48
C LYS A 26 -3.27 -0.67 -10.93
N ASP A 27 -3.48 -1.71 -11.73
CA ASP A 27 -4.28 -2.87 -11.32
C ASP A 27 -3.59 -3.68 -10.22
N LEU A 28 -2.25 -3.80 -10.30
CA LEU A 28 -1.46 -4.45 -9.26
C LEU A 28 -1.55 -3.68 -7.94
N ILE A 29 -1.36 -2.36 -7.99
CA ILE A 29 -1.48 -1.48 -6.81
C ILE A 29 -2.89 -1.60 -6.21
N TYR A 30 -3.94 -1.53 -7.03
CA TYR A 30 -5.33 -1.61 -6.58
C TYR A 30 -5.66 -2.97 -5.94
N THR A 31 -5.15 -4.06 -6.53
CA THR A 31 -5.35 -5.41 -5.99
C THR A 31 -4.73 -5.58 -4.60
N ILE A 32 -3.50 -5.09 -4.42
CA ILE A 32 -2.80 -5.18 -3.12
C ILE A 32 -3.47 -4.28 -2.08
N PHE A 33 -3.92 -3.09 -2.50
CA PHE A 33 -4.70 -2.19 -1.65
C PHE A 33 -5.99 -2.86 -1.13
N ASN A 34 -6.77 -3.48 -2.02
CA ASN A 34 -8.01 -4.16 -1.62
C ASN A 34 -7.75 -5.33 -0.66
N LYS A 35 -6.70 -6.14 -0.91
CA LYS A 35 -6.31 -7.20 0.02
C LYS A 35 -5.93 -6.65 1.40
N ALA A 36 -5.22 -5.52 1.45
CA ALA A 36 -4.88 -4.88 2.72
C ALA A 36 -6.15 -4.41 3.46
N CYS A 37 -7.15 -3.89 2.74
CA CYS A 37 -8.46 -3.54 3.31
C CYS A 37 -9.24 -4.76 3.82
N GLU A 38 -9.26 -5.87 3.09
CA GLU A 38 -9.93 -7.11 3.51
C GLU A 38 -9.35 -7.68 4.80
N LEU A 39 -8.02 -7.60 4.98
CA LEU A 39 -7.33 -8.09 6.16
C LEU A 39 -7.47 -7.17 7.38
N ALA A 40 -7.82 -5.91 7.16
CA ALA A 40 -7.87 -4.90 8.20
C ALA A 40 -9.29 -4.80 8.80
N TYR A 41 -9.64 -5.73 9.70
CA TYR A 41 -10.86 -5.63 10.52
C TYR A 41 -10.54 -5.03 11.88
N TYR A 42 -10.45 -3.70 11.94
CA TYR A 42 -10.33 -2.93 13.18
C TYR A 42 -11.48 -1.93 13.27
N SER A 43 -12.09 -1.80 14.46
CA SER A 43 -13.07 -0.74 14.72
C SER A 43 -12.43 0.66 14.78
N ASP A 44 -11.12 0.72 15.00
CA ASP A 44 -10.32 1.94 15.05
C ASP A 44 -9.66 2.19 13.70
N MET A 45 -10.11 3.25 13.00
CA MET A 45 -9.58 3.65 11.70
C MET A 45 -8.08 3.95 11.74
N HIS A 46 -7.54 4.48 12.84
CA HIS A 46 -6.12 4.78 12.96
C HIS A 46 -5.30 3.49 12.98
N LYS A 47 -5.78 2.45 13.69
CA LYS A 47 -5.16 1.11 13.68
C LYS A 47 -5.29 0.45 12.32
N GLN A 48 -6.43 0.62 11.64
CA GLN A 48 -6.65 0.12 10.29
C GLN A 48 -5.64 0.71 9.29
N PHE A 49 -5.45 2.04 9.33
CA PHE A 49 -4.51 2.75 8.47
C PHE A 49 -3.05 2.28 8.68
N GLU A 50 -2.61 2.19 9.94
CA GLU A 50 -1.23 1.73 10.23
C GLU A 50 -1.03 0.27 9.79
N PHE A 51 -2.02 -0.60 10.01
CA PHE A 51 -1.95 -1.98 9.53
C PHE A 51 -1.82 -2.05 8.00
N GLN A 52 -2.69 -1.36 7.25
CA GLN A 52 -2.66 -1.32 5.79
C GLN A 52 -1.32 -0.81 5.26
N LYS A 53 -0.75 0.22 5.91
CA LYS A 53 0.56 0.76 5.56
C LYS A 53 1.68 -0.28 5.76
N GLN A 54 1.67 -1.02 6.87
CA GLN A 54 2.64 -2.10 7.10
C GLN A 54 2.48 -3.23 6.08
N THR A 55 1.25 -3.61 5.71
CA THR A 55 1.00 -4.61 4.67
C THR A 55 1.60 -4.19 3.32
N ILE A 56 1.41 -2.94 2.90
CA ILE A 56 1.98 -2.41 1.65
C ILE A 56 3.52 -2.40 1.72
N LEU A 57 4.10 -2.02 2.85
CA LEU A 57 5.55 -1.99 3.04
C LEU A 57 6.18 -3.40 3.05
N ALA A 58 5.49 -4.39 3.61
CA ALA A 58 5.94 -5.78 3.66
C ALA A 58 5.79 -6.52 2.32
N GLU A 59 4.98 -6.02 1.40
CA GLU A 59 4.72 -6.70 0.11
C GLU A 59 5.98 -6.71 -0.77
N GLU A 60 6.58 -7.88 -0.95
CA GLU A 60 7.79 -8.07 -1.75
C GLU A 60 7.52 -7.94 -3.26
N LEU A 61 6.26 -8.07 -3.70
CA LEU A 61 5.88 -7.93 -5.09
C LEU A 61 5.95 -6.48 -5.61
N LEU A 62 5.90 -5.48 -4.73
CA LEU A 62 5.95 -4.06 -5.08
C LEU A 62 7.38 -3.52 -5.11
N THR A 63 7.72 -2.74 -6.15
CA THR A 63 8.90 -1.87 -6.13
C THR A 63 8.76 -0.77 -5.10
N LYS A 64 9.88 -0.13 -4.75
CA LYS A 64 9.90 1.05 -3.88
C LYS A 64 8.97 2.16 -4.37
N ASP A 65 8.92 2.39 -5.68
CA ASP A 65 8.08 3.44 -6.28
C ASP A 65 6.58 3.06 -6.19
N GLU A 66 6.24 1.81 -6.51
CA GLU A 66 4.86 1.32 -6.39
C GLU A 66 4.37 1.32 -4.93
N LYS A 67 5.25 1.00 -3.96
CA LYS A 67 4.95 1.14 -2.52
C LYS A 67 4.68 2.61 -2.17
N SER A 68 5.51 3.53 -2.67
CA SER A 68 5.32 4.96 -2.43
C SER A 68 3.98 5.45 -2.99
N GLU A 69 3.61 5.02 -4.20
CA GLU A 69 2.34 5.38 -4.83
C GLU A 69 1.13 4.80 -4.06
N ALA A 70 1.21 3.52 -3.66
CA ALA A 70 0.17 2.88 -2.84
C ALA A 70 0.00 3.59 -1.48
N ILE A 71 1.09 3.99 -0.81
CA ILE A 71 1.03 4.72 0.46
C ILE A 71 0.43 6.12 0.28
N LYS A 72 0.72 6.82 -0.84
CA LYS A 72 0.09 8.11 -1.14
C LYS A 72 -1.42 7.99 -1.29
N ILE A 73 -1.90 6.97 -2.01
CA ILE A 73 -3.33 6.70 -2.18
C ILE A 73 -3.98 6.37 -0.83
N LEU A 74 -3.34 5.50 -0.03
CA LEU A 74 -3.81 5.14 1.31
C LEU A 74 -3.91 6.38 2.23
N THR A 75 -2.89 7.24 2.21
CA THR A 75 -2.85 8.46 3.04
C THR A 75 -3.95 9.44 2.64
N ALA A 76 -4.17 9.66 1.34
CA ALA A 76 -5.24 10.52 0.86
C ALA A 76 -6.63 9.99 1.26
N SER A 77 -6.83 8.67 1.20
CA SER A 77 -8.07 8.04 1.67
C SER A 77 -8.27 8.23 3.17
N TYR A 78 -7.22 8.02 3.97
CA TYR A 78 -7.25 8.18 5.42
C TYR A 78 -7.49 9.63 5.85
N ASP A 79 -6.85 10.61 5.19
CA ASP A 79 -7.08 12.03 5.45
C ASP A 79 -8.53 12.43 5.14
N LYS A 80 -9.11 11.90 4.06
CA LYS A 80 -10.52 12.11 3.74
C LYS A 80 -11.43 11.51 4.82
N SER A 81 -11.16 10.30 5.28
CA SER A 81 -11.95 9.65 6.32
C SER A 81 -11.88 10.40 7.66
N LYS A 82 -10.70 10.93 8.03
CA LYS A 82 -10.55 11.79 9.21
C LYS A 82 -11.42 13.04 9.18
N LEU A 83 -11.57 13.66 8.00
CA LEU A 83 -12.45 14.82 7.84
C LEU A 83 -13.93 14.44 7.99
N ILE A 84 -14.34 13.29 7.46
CA ILE A 84 -15.73 12.81 7.55
C ILE A 84 -16.09 12.47 8.99
N ASP A 85 -15.20 11.76 9.69
CA ASP A 85 -15.46 11.28 11.05
C ASP A 85 -15.12 12.31 12.12
N ASN A 86 -14.69 13.51 11.72
CA ASN A 86 -14.13 14.53 12.61
C ASN A 86 -13.03 13.98 13.56
N SER A 87 -12.30 12.96 13.10
CA SER A 87 -11.26 12.30 13.89
C SER A 87 -9.91 12.99 13.63
N GLY A 88 -9.42 13.69 14.65
CA GLY A 88 -8.17 14.45 14.59
C GLY A 88 -8.24 15.77 15.34
N THR A 89 -7.17 16.56 15.28
CA THR A 89 -7.16 17.89 15.88
C THR A 89 -8.21 18.75 15.19
N ARG A 90 -9.25 19.13 15.94
CA ARG A 90 -10.30 20.02 15.47
C ARG A 90 -9.63 21.29 14.93
N ARG A 91 -9.85 21.60 13.65
CA ARG A 91 -9.43 22.89 13.11
C ARG A 91 -10.31 23.95 13.78
N VAL A 92 -9.72 24.76 14.65
CA VAL A 92 -10.37 25.98 15.12
C VAL A 92 -10.27 26.97 13.96
N CYS A 93 -11.42 27.37 13.41
CA CYS A 93 -11.45 28.43 12.43
C CYS A 93 -11.31 29.75 13.18
N GLU A 94 -10.12 30.37 13.14
CA GLU A 94 -9.86 31.68 13.76
C GLU A 94 -10.78 32.79 13.21
N ASN A 95 -11.33 32.58 12.01
CA ASN A 95 -12.12 33.55 11.27
C ASN A 95 -13.64 33.27 11.27
N CYS A 96 -14.07 32.22 11.98
CA CYS A 96 -15.47 31.85 12.13
C CYS A 96 -15.87 32.15 13.58
N ASN A 97 -16.49 33.32 13.79
CA ASN A 97 -17.12 33.71 15.05
C ASN A 97 -18.47 33.00 15.25
#